data_AF-A0A1Q8B9V8-F1
#
_entry.id   AF-A0A1Q8B9V8-F1
#
_cell.length_a   1.000
_cell.length_b   1.000
_cell.length_c   1.000
_cell.angle_alpha   90.00
_cell.angle_beta   90.00
_cell.angle_gamma   90.00
#
_symmetry.space_group_name_H-M   'P 1'
#
loop_
_entity.id
_entity.type
_entity.pdbx_description
1 polymer ?
#
loop_
_entity_poly.entity_id
_entity_poly.type
_entity_poly.pdbx_seq_one_letter_code
_entity_poly.pdbx_strand_id
1 'polypeptide(L)'
;MRTITFGFAIAVFFVCSAIFFGQAPAPASGIGNPLGPMVSGTDFSGSYRWLNHQDATLFTAAGAIADWGGIPLNDAARLYALSWSASRLTVKQHQCMGYVPPYTWMSPGNHRIWEERDPFTQRLVAIRYWGQIAQVDRTIYMDGRPHPPAYAPHTFAGFSTGTFEGNILTVTTTHIKRGWLRANGAPQSDAATVTEHLIRHGDTVTILAVVNDPVYLSEPMSKTSVLFRQPIAPDAWLYACDDSEQIVGRKNDYVPSHLFGQNPFVREYAEKNKVPLLGSFGGRETLYPEFLAAAKDTAAAEAAAKAKMVPSGPQQSSRAPDPIPNDGKIHVFHVAGNVYMLAGDGANIAVQVGPQGALVVDTGAGKLSDQIVPEIGKLSSKPIQFIVNTSFHADHVGGNKKLQAAGADPSLTGSFFSNQFADAGQGATVIGHQNVQTRMQEQKPPLDTPPSDTYLEDRRRKYHNDEAVEIFPMPNASTDGDSIVHFRRSDVIVAGDIFTTTQYPFIDVRNGGSLQGEIRALNFILDRTLYQHDEDGGTWIIPGHGRVTNEWEIAEYRDMLVIIRDRVQAMIKNGATLDQVKTARLTADFDVRFGQTTGPWTTDMFVEAVYTTLKNPPQS
;
A
#
# COMPACT_ATOMS: atom_id res chain seq x y z
N MET A 1 35.58 71.54 16.34
CA MET A 1 35.82 70.27 17.03
C MET A 1 34.54 69.43 16.96
N ARG A 2 34.65 68.13 16.62
CA ARG A 2 33.59 67.08 16.60
C ARG A 2 32.44 67.29 15.58
N THR A 3 32.15 66.46 14.56
CA THR A 3 31.97 64.98 14.36
C THR A 3 30.60 64.47 14.82
N ILE A 4 29.77 63.70 14.09
CA ILE A 4 29.69 63.06 12.73
C ILE A 4 28.15 63.02 12.37
N THR A 5 27.60 62.91 11.14
CA THR A 5 27.37 61.71 10.27
C THR A 5 26.71 62.10 8.92
N PHE A 6 26.71 61.18 7.94
CA PHE A 6 25.89 61.20 6.69
C PHE A 6 24.49 60.57 6.89
N GLY A 7 23.54 60.91 6.01
CA GLY A 7 22.32 60.13 5.76
C GLY A 7 22.21 59.77 4.28
N PHE A 8 22.19 58.47 3.96
CA PHE A 8 21.90 57.95 2.61
C PHE A 8 20.41 57.57 2.53
N ALA A 9 19.73 57.99 1.47
CA ALA A 9 18.35 57.57 1.19
C ALA A 9 18.36 56.31 0.31
N ILE A 10 17.63 55.27 0.73
CA ILE A 10 17.36 54.07 -0.06
C ILE A 10 15.86 54.06 -0.39
N ALA A 11 15.53 53.99 -1.68
CA ALA A 11 14.16 53.81 -2.15
C ALA A 11 13.79 52.33 -2.12
N VAL A 12 12.63 52.00 -1.54
CA VAL A 12 12.06 50.65 -1.54
C VAL A 12 10.78 50.66 -2.38
N PHE A 13 10.74 49.81 -3.41
CA PHE A 13 9.54 49.54 -4.19
C PHE A 13 8.56 48.71 -3.36
N PHE A 14 7.33 49.21 -3.16
CA PHE A 14 6.23 48.41 -2.63
C PHE A 14 5.44 47.75 -3.77
N VAL A 15 5.31 46.42 -3.71
CA VAL A 15 4.42 45.65 -4.58
C VAL A 15 2.98 45.85 -4.10
N CYS A 16 2.08 46.29 -4.98
CA CYS A 16 0.67 46.45 -4.66
C CYS A 16 -0.05 45.09 -4.66
N SER A 17 -0.48 44.62 -3.48
CA SER A 17 -1.48 43.57 -3.35
C SER A 17 -2.87 44.16 -3.46
N ALA A 18 -3.68 43.68 -4.41
CA ALA A 18 -5.07 44.11 -4.57
C ALA A 18 -5.95 43.48 -3.47
N ILE A 19 -6.33 44.28 -2.47
CA ILE A 19 -7.26 43.86 -1.41
C ILE A 19 -8.69 43.95 -1.94
N PHE A 20 -9.32 42.80 -2.20
CA PHE A 20 -10.76 42.73 -2.40
C PHE A 20 -11.48 42.89 -1.05
N PHE A 21 -11.96 44.10 -0.76
CA PHE A 21 -12.88 44.33 0.35
C PHE A 21 -14.28 43.79 0.01
N GLY A 22 -14.54 42.55 0.39
CA GLY A 22 -15.92 42.08 0.55
C GLY A 22 -16.59 42.87 1.67
N GLN A 23 -17.67 43.60 1.36
CA GLN A 23 -18.43 44.32 2.38
C GLN A 23 -19.11 43.33 3.33
N ALA A 24 -18.62 43.22 4.55
CA ALA A 24 -19.38 42.61 5.64
C ALA A 24 -20.61 43.49 5.94
N PRO A 25 -21.83 42.93 6.01
CA PRO A 25 -23.00 43.70 6.43
C PRO A 25 -22.83 44.17 7.87
N ALA A 26 -23.24 45.41 8.16
CA ALA A 26 -23.20 45.94 9.52
C ALA A 26 -24.11 45.12 10.46
N PRO A 27 -23.69 44.87 11.72
CA PRO A 27 -24.51 44.12 12.65
C PRO A 27 -25.78 44.91 13.00
N ALA A 28 -26.94 44.34 12.67
CA ALA A 28 -28.21 44.88 13.14
C ALA A 28 -28.34 44.66 14.65
N SER A 29 -28.58 45.73 15.40
CA SER A 29 -28.82 45.70 16.85
C SER A 29 -30.22 45.17 17.19
N GLY A 30 -30.46 43.90 16.89
CA GLY A 30 -31.66 43.14 17.26
C GLY A 30 -31.53 42.47 18.62
N ILE A 31 -32.69 42.10 19.20
CA ILE A 31 -32.74 41.22 20.37
C ILE A 31 -32.27 39.83 19.93
N GLY A 32 -31.24 39.30 20.62
CA GLY A 32 -30.59 38.04 20.24
C GLY A 32 -29.21 38.25 19.61
N ASN A 33 -28.31 38.91 20.35
CA ASN A 33 -26.89 38.92 20.01
C ASN A 33 -26.40 37.47 19.86
N PRO A 34 -25.60 37.12 18.82
CA PRO A 34 -25.06 35.78 18.69
C PRO A 34 -24.24 35.42 19.93
N LEU A 35 -24.47 34.20 20.45
CA LEU A 35 -23.87 33.71 21.69
C LEU A 35 -22.39 33.36 21.48
N GLY A 36 -21.54 34.39 21.50
CA GLY A 36 -20.10 34.27 21.34
C GLY A 36 -19.64 34.22 19.87
N PRO A 37 -18.31 34.14 19.63
CA PRO A 37 -17.75 33.97 18.30
C PRO A 37 -18.14 32.59 17.73
N MET A 38 -18.37 32.50 16.42
CA MET A 38 -18.47 31.21 15.74
C MET A 38 -17.11 30.51 15.82
N VAL A 39 -17.03 29.44 16.61
CA VAL A 39 -15.79 28.67 16.83
C VAL A 39 -15.64 27.50 15.84
N SER A 40 -16.71 27.13 15.15
CA SER A 40 -16.70 26.19 14.02
C SER A 40 -16.85 26.93 12.69
N GLY A 41 -16.17 26.44 11.65
CA GLY A 41 -16.30 26.96 10.30
C GLY A 41 -17.60 26.54 9.60
N THR A 42 -17.57 26.51 8.27
CA THR A 42 -18.74 26.21 7.43
C THR A 42 -19.24 24.77 7.62
N ASP A 43 -20.53 24.60 7.90
CA ASP A 43 -21.17 23.28 7.91
C ASP A 43 -21.28 22.70 6.48
N PHE A 44 -20.86 21.44 6.32
CA PHE A 44 -20.95 20.67 5.08
C PHE A 44 -22.00 19.54 5.14
N SER A 45 -22.81 19.47 6.20
CA SER A 45 -23.74 18.37 6.41
C SER A 45 -24.85 18.30 5.36
N GLY A 46 -25.15 17.10 4.86
CA GLY A 46 -26.23 16.86 3.90
C GLY A 46 -26.04 15.60 3.07
N SER A 47 -27.01 15.35 2.20
CA SER A 47 -26.87 14.41 1.09
C SER A 47 -26.44 15.18 -0.16
N TYR A 48 -25.57 14.59 -0.97
CA TYR A 48 -24.96 15.20 -2.14
C TYR A 48 -24.92 14.19 -3.29
N ARG A 49 -24.91 14.69 -4.52
CA ARG A 49 -24.48 13.94 -5.69
C ARG A 49 -23.34 14.68 -6.37
N TRP A 50 -22.43 13.95 -7.01
CA TRP A 50 -21.50 14.56 -7.96
C TRP A 50 -22.24 15.20 -9.14
N LEU A 51 -21.79 16.38 -9.58
CA LEU A 51 -22.32 17.02 -10.78
C LEU A 51 -21.55 16.51 -12.00
N ASN A 52 -22.14 15.56 -12.74
CA ASN A 52 -21.53 14.91 -13.92
C ASN A 52 -21.40 15.88 -15.12
N HIS A 53 -20.41 16.77 -15.06
CA HIS A 53 -20.11 17.79 -16.08
C HIS A 53 -18.60 18.05 -16.26
N GLN A 54 -17.78 17.68 -15.26
CA GLN A 54 -16.32 17.66 -15.31
C GLN A 54 -15.89 16.21 -15.54
N ASP A 55 -14.95 15.94 -16.45
CA ASP A 55 -14.45 14.57 -16.70
C ASP A 55 -15.57 13.52 -16.95
N ALA A 56 -16.68 13.93 -17.56
CA ALA A 56 -17.93 13.14 -17.65
C ALA A 56 -17.80 11.79 -18.38
N THR A 57 -16.79 11.61 -19.22
CA THR A 57 -16.45 10.35 -19.92
C THR A 57 -15.43 9.49 -19.18
N LEU A 58 -14.99 9.90 -17.99
CA LEU A 58 -13.91 9.28 -17.21
C LEU A 58 -14.40 8.72 -15.87
N PHE A 59 -15.71 8.62 -15.69
CA PHE A 59 -16.31 7.87 -14.60
C PHE A 59 -16.08 6.34 -14.78
N THR A 60 -16.11 5.63 -13.66
CA THR A 60 -15.91 4.18 -13.45
C THR A 60 -15.74 3.33 -14.71
N ALA A 61 -14.51 2.89 -14.98
CA ALA A 61 -14.15 1.92 -16.01
C ALA A 61 -14.57 2.26 -17.45
N ALA A 62 -15.09 3.47 -17.71
CA ALA A 62 -15.51 3.93 -19.04
C ALA A 62 -14.50 4.88 -19.71
N GLY A 63 -13.45 5.28 -18.99
CA GLY A 63 -12.39 6.13 -19.53
C GLY A 63 -11.57 5.40 -20.59
N ALA A 64 -11.31 6.07 -21.72
CA ALA A 64 -10.51 5.48 -22.79
C ALA A 64 -9.04 5.30 -22.35
N ILE A 65 -8.40 4.23 -22.83
CA ILE A 65 -6.94 4.05 -22.70
C ILE A 65 -6.25 5.24 -23.36
N ALA A 66 -5.17 5.73 -22.73
CA ALA A 66 -4.45 6.92 -23.15
C ALA A 66 -5.25 8.25 -23.11
N ASP A 67 -6.32 8.35 -22.32
CA ASP A 67 -6.90 9.65 -21.93
C ASP A 67 -6.21 10.17 -20.64
N TRP A 68 -4.93 10.56 -20.77
CA TRP A 68 -4.09 11.04 -19.65
C TRP A 68 -3.45 12.42 -19.89
N GLY A 69 -3.81 13.12 -20.96
CA GLY A 69 -3.37 14.50 -21.20
C GLY A 69 -3.73 15.41 -20.02
N GLY A 70 -2.77 16.21 -19.56
CA GLY A 70 -2.92 17.05 -18.36
C GLY A 70 -2.76 16.30 -17.03
N ILE A 71 -2.34 15.03 -17.03
CA ILE A 71 -1.85 14.33 -15.83
C ILE A 71 -0.32 14.30 -15.88
N PRO A 72 0.40 14.75 -14.82
CA PRO A 72 1.86 14.72 -14.77
C PRO A 72 2.43 13.31 -14.53
N LEU A 73 2.01 12.31 -15.31
CA LEU A 73 2.51 10.93 -15.22
C LEU A 73 4.01 10.86 -15.52
N ASN A 74 4.78 10.29 -14.60
CA ASN A 74 6.18 9.94 -14.86
C ASN A 74 6.28 8.70 -15.78
N ASP A 75 7.51 8.30 -16.12
CA ASP A 75 7.72 7.22 -17.09
C ASP A 75 7.25 5.85 -16.58
N ALA A 76 7.42 5.56 -15.30
CA ALA A 76 6.94 4.31 -14.70
C ALA A 76 5.40 4.23 -14.69
N ALA A 77 4.73 5.31 -14.29
CA ALA A 77 3.26 5.39 -14.32
C ALA A 77 2.69 5.24 -15.72
N ARG A 78 3.37 5.81 -16.73
CA ARG A 78 2.98 5.68 -18.13
C ARG A 78 3.19 4.26 -18.66
N LEU A 79 4.30 3.61 -18.31
CA LEU A 79 4.57 2.21 -18.70
C LEU A 79 3.57 1.25 -18.04
N TYR A 80 3.19 1.49 -16.78
CA TYR A 80 2.10 0.78 -16.11
C TYR A 80 0.77 0.98 -16.86
N ALA A 81 0.38 2.23 -17.08
CA ALA A 81 -0.90 2.57 -17.72
C ALA A 81 -1.01 2.06 -19.17
N LEU A 82 0.10 2.07 -19.93
CA LEU A 82 0.16 1.51 -21.28
C LEU A 82 0.14 -0.03 -21.31
N SER A 83 0.63 -0.70 -20.27
CA SER A 83 0.58 -2.17 -20.15
C SER A 83 -0.67 -2.69 -19.43
N TRP A 84 -1.43 -1.81 -18.79
CA TRP A 84 -2.70 -2.13 -18.12
C TRP A 84 -3.77 -2.60 -19.11
N SER A 85 -4.60 -3.54 -18.67
CA SER A 85 -5.72 -4.09 -19.43
C SER A 85 -7.02 -3.90 -18.63
N ALA A 86 -8.07 -3.40 -19.28
CA ALA A 86 -9.39 -3.22 -18.65
C ALA A 86 -9.96 -4.54 -18.10
N SER A 87 -9.59 -5.68 -18.70
CA SER A 87 -9.95 -7.00 -18.21
C SER A 87 -9.41 -7.32 -16.80
N ARG A 88 -8.49 -6.54 -16.21
CA ARG A 88 -8.10 -6.70 -14.81
C ARG A 88 -9.28 -6.56 -13.85
N LEU A 89 -10.26 -5.71 -14.18
CA LEU A 89 -11.50 -5.56 -13.39
C LEU A 89 -12.40 -6.81 -13.37
N THR A 90 -12.08 -7.84 -14.16
CA THR A 90 -12.75 -9.15 -14.11
C THR A 90 -11.99 -10.16 -13.23
N VAL A 91 -10.81 -9.82 -12.71
CA VAL A 91 -10.11 -10.60 -11.67
C VAL A 91 -10.79 -10.31 -10.34
N LYS A 92 -11.06 -11.35 -9.55
CA LYS A 92 -11.77 -11.30 -8.27
C LYS A 92 -11.39 -10.11 -7.39
N GLN A 93 -10.12 -10.04 -6.99
CA GLN A 93 -9.55 -9.00 -6.11
C GLN A 93 -9.65 -7.55 -6.66
N HIS A 94 -10.07 -7.36 -7.92
CA HIS A 94 -10.23 -6.04 -8.54
C HIS A 94 -11.70 -5.66 -8.76
N GLN A 95 -12.65 -6.55 -8.48
CA GLN A 95 -14.07 -6.30 -8.73
C GLN A 95 -14.67 -5.33 -7.69
N CYS A 96 -14.23 -5.45 -6.44
CA CYS A 96 -14.81 -4.71 -5.32
C CYS A 96 -13.87 -3.67 -4.70
N MET A 97 -12.78 -3.29 -5.38
CA MET A 97 -11.80 -2.38 -4.79
C MET A 97 -12.34 -0.96 -4.51
N GLY A 98 -11.99 -0.44 -3.33
CA GLY A 98 -12.39 0.88 -2.84
C GLY A 98 -11.90 2.07 -3.65
N TYR A 99 -12.53 3.23 -3.44
CA TYR A 99 -12.13 4.49 -4.07
C TYR A 99 -11.24 5.37 -3.18
N VAL A 100 -10.10 5.73 -3.73
CA VAL A 100 -9.09 6.62 -3.12
C VAL A 100 -9.46 8.11 -3.22
N PRO A 101 -9.05 8.98 -2.26
CA PRO A 101 -9.42 10.41 -2.22
C PRO A 101 -9.29 11.21 -3.53
N PRO A 102 -8.26 11.00 -4.39
CA PRO A 102 -8.18 11.64 -5.72
C PRO A 102 -9.40 11.41 -6.63
N TYR A 103 -10.15 10.34 -6.37
CA TYR A 103 -11.26 9.84 -7.19
C TYR A 103 -12.61 9.87 -6.45
N THR A 104 -12.62 9.69 -5.12
CA THR A 104 -13.82 9.59 -4.25
C THR A 104 -14.89 10.66 -4.52
N TRP A 105 -14.53 11.92 -4.77
CA TRP A 105 -15.50 13.01 -4.99
C TRP A 105 -16.23 12.98 -6.33
N MET A 106 -15.81 12.12 -7.24
CA MET A 106 -16.44 11.88 -8.55
C MET A 106 -16.86 10.42 -8.70
N SER A 107 -16.81 9.64 -7.61
CA SER A 107 -17.37 8.29 -7.63
C SER A 107 -18.88 8.36 -7.90
N PRO A 108 -19.44 7.39 -8.64
CA PRO A 108 -20.87 7.37 -8.89
C PRO A 108 -21.66 7.07 -7.61
N GLY A 109 -22.95 7.39 -7.65
CA GLY A 109 -23.88 7.19 -6.54
C GLY A 109 -24.06 8.44 -5.68
N ASN A 110 -24.62 8.22 -4.50
CA ASN A 110 -24.91 9.25 -3.52
C ASN A 110 -23.75 9.43 -2.54
N HIS A 111 -23.56 10.66 -2.03
CA HIS A 111 -22.62 10.94 -0.95
C HIS A 111 -23.34 11.58 0.23
N ARG A 112 -22.92 11.27 1.46
CA ARG A 112 -23.45 11.86 2.69
C ARG A 112 -22.31 12.48 3.47
N ILE A 113 -22.54 13.67 4.03
CA ILE A 113 -21.63 14.33 4.96
C ILE A 113 -22.41 14.65 6.23
N TRP A 114 -21.79 14.46 7.39
CA TRP A 114 -22.32 14.92 8.68
C TRP A 114 -21.20 15.21 9.68
N GLU A 115 -21.49 16.07 10.66
CA GLU A 115 -20.57 16.37 11.75
C GLU A 115 -20.70 15.39 12.92
N GLU A 116 -19.57 15.06 13.54
CA GLU A 116 -19.48 14.42 14.84
C GLU A 116 -18.99 15.46 15.86
N ARG A 117 -19.78 15.68 16.92
CA ARG A 117 -19.52 16.70 17.95
C ARG A 117 -19.45 16.07 19.33
N ASP A 118 -18.55 16.58 20.17
CA ASP A 118 -18.47 16.19 21.56
C ASP A 118 -19.82 16.48 22.27
N PRO A 119 -20.44 15.50 22.94
CA PRO A 119 -21.83 15.62 23.41
C PRO A 119 -22.04 16.70 24.47
N PHE A 120 -20.99 17.08 25.22
CA PHE A 120 -21.09 18.04 26.33
C PHE A 120 -20.71 19.47 25.94
N THR A 121 -19.65 19.62 25.13
CA THR A 121 -19.10 20.91 24.71
C THR A 121 -19.59 21.35 23.33
N GLN A 122 -20.20 20.44 22.55
CA GLN A 122 -20.63 20.64 21.16
C GLN A 122 -19.50 21.06 20.20
N ARG A 123 -18.23 20.88 20.60
CA ARG A 123 -17.06 21.09 19.74
C ARG A 123 -17.06 20.05 18.62
N LEU A 124 -16.76 20.49 17.40
CA LEU A 124 -16.55 19.61 16.25
C LEU A 124 -15.32 18.72 16.50
N VAL A 125 -15.52 17.39 16.45
CA VAL A 125 -14.48 16.36 16.65
C VAL A 125 -14.09 15.75 15.31
N ALA A 126 -15.07 15.46 14.46
CA ALA A 126 -14.83 14.96 13.11
C ALA A 126 -15.92 15.40 12.12
N ILE A 127 -15.58 15.38 10.83
CA ILE A 127 -16.55 15.39 9.73
C ILE A 127 -16.52 13.99 9.11
N ARG A 128 -17.67 13.33 9.08
CA ARG A 128 -17.85 12.01 8.46
C ARG A 128 -18.32 12.19 7.02
N TYR A 129 -17.76 11.40 6.12
CA TYR A 129 -18.19 11.26 4.74
C TYR A 129 -18.52 9.79 4.47
N TRP A 130 -19.62 9.54 3.75
CA TRP A 130 -20.01 8.23 3.24
C TRP A 130 -20.27 8.31 1.75
N GLY A 131 -19.50 7.57 0.94
CA GLY A 131 -19.81 7.32 -0.47
C GLY A 131 -20.63 6.04 -0.63
N GLN A 132 -21.73 6.09 -1.39
CA GLN A 132 -22.60 4.93 -1.59
C GLN A 132 -21.87 3.75 -2.27
N ILE A 133 -21.21 3.99 -3.40
CA ILE A 133 -20.52 2.96 -4.16
C ILE A 133 -19.11 2.78 -3.61
N ALA A 134 -18.70 1.52 -3.46
CA ALA A 134 -17.50 1.07 -2.77
C ALA A 134 -17.41 1.58 -1.30
N GLN A 135 -18.58 1.71 -0.65
CA GLN A 135 -18.84 2.07 0.75
C GLN A 135 -17.76 2.94 1.42
N VAL A 136 -17.42 4.07 0.79
CA VAL A 136 -16.28 4.89 1.21
C VAL A 136 -16.62 5.64 2.52
N ASP A 137 -16.40 4.98 3.65
CA ASP A 137 -16.48 5.57 4.99
C ASP A 137 -15.17 6.30 5.31
N ARG A 138 -15.23 7.63 5.32
CA ARG A 138 -14.06 8.50 5.53
C ARG A 138 -14.30 9.41 6.72
N THR A 139 -13.38 9.39 7.67
CA THR A 139 -13.39 10.27 8.83
C THR A 139 -12.33 11.35 8.68
N ILE A 140 -12.76 12.62 8.70
CA ILE A 140 -11.89 13.79 8.71
C ILE A 140 -11.84 14.31 10.15
N TYR A 141 -10.73 14.05 10.85
CA TYR A 141 -10.58 14.46 12.24
C TYR A 141 -10.28 15.97 12.36
N MET A 142 -11.08 16.67 13.17
CA MET A 142 -11.07 18.13 13.34
C MET A 142 -10.47 18.58 14.68
N ASP A 143 -9.97 17.64 15.48
CA ASP A 143 -9.42 17.87 16.82
C ASP A 143 -7.91 18.15 16.84
N GLY A 144 -7.23 18.06 15.69
CA GLY A 144 -5.79 18.31 15.55
C GLY A 144 -4.90 17.13 15.97
N ARG A 145 -5.45 15.91 16.09
CA ARG A 145 -4.66 14.70 16.33
C ARG A 145 -3.60 14.48 15.25
N PRO A 146 -2.43 13.89 15.58
CA PRO A 146 -1.44 13.53 14.59
C PRO A 146 -1.94 12.41 13.68
N HIS A 147 -1.35 12.32 12.49
CA HIS A 147 -1.53 11.16 11.61
C HIS A 147 -0.86 9.92 12.24
N PRO A 148 -1.32 8.68 11.91
CA PRO A 148 -0.73 7.45 12.41
C PRO A 148 0.77 7.30 12.07
N PRO A 149 1.51 6.43 12.76
CA PRO A 149 2.84 6.00 12.33
C PRO A 149 2.82 5.43 10.91
N ALA A 150 3.91 5.56 10.15
CA ALA A 150 3.98 5.10 8.76
C ALA A 150 3.77 3.58 8.57
N TYR A 151 3.90 2.79 9.65
CA TYR A 151 3.67 1.34 9.66
C TYR A 151 2.24 0.92 10.02
N ALA A 152 1.34 1.87 10.28
CA ALA A 152 -0.08 1.58 10.43
C ALA A 152 -0.68 1.10 9.09
N PRO A 153 -1.76 0.28 9.12
CA PRO A 153 -2.47 -0.11 7.91
C PRO A 153 -2.97 1.10 7.11
N HIS A 154 -2.90 0.99 5.79
CA HIS A 154 -3.54 1.93 4.88
C HIS A 154 -4.97 1.47 4.56
N THR A 155 -5.86 2.42 4.29
CA THR A 155 -7.23 2.18 3.81
C THR A 155 -7.44 2.85 2.46
N PHE A 156 -8.49 2.50 1.71
CA PHE A 156 -8.80 3.23 0.47
C PHE A 156 -9.14 4.69 0.75
N ALA A 157 -9.95 4.97 1.78
CA ALA A 157 -10.28 6.34 2.20
C ALA A 157 -9.10 7.15 2.78
N GLY A 158 -8.06 6.47 3.28
CA GLY A 158 -6.92 7.05 3.99
C GLY A 158 -7.26 7.59 5.38
N PHE A 159 -6.24 8.12 6.07
CA PHE A 159 -6.39 8.85 7.32
C PHE A 159 -6.40 10.36 7.05
N SER A 160 -7.51 11.03 7.36
CA SER A 160 -7.70 12.46 7.09
C SER A 160 -7.75 13.31 8.37
N THR A 161 -7.04 14.43 8.37
CA THR A 161 -7.25 15.54 9.33
C THR A 161 -7.74 16.78 8.60
N GLY A 162 -8.52 17.63 9.28
CA GLY A 162 -9.10 18.84 8.71
C GLY A 162 -8.91 20.08 9.57
N THR A 163 -8.71 21.22 8.92
CA THR A 163 -8.60 22.54 9.53
C THR A 163 -9.48 23.55 8.78
N PHE A 164 -10.01 24.54 9.50
CA PHE A 164 -10.78 25.63 8.89
C PHE A 164 -9.92 26.89 8.70
N GLU A 165 -9.87 27.36 7.47
CA GLU A 165 -9.27 28.63 7.08
C GLU A 165 -10.41 29.58 6.66
N GLY A 166 -11.04 30.21 7.66
CA GLY A 166 -12.29 30.93 7.48
C GLY A 166 -13.43 29.99 7.06
N ASN A 167 -13.90 30.13 5.81
CA ASN A 167 -14.97 29.29 5.25
C ASN A 167 -14.45 28.11 4.41
N ILE A 168 -13.13 27.97 4.27
CA ILE A 168 -12.50 26.86 3.55
C ILE A 168 -12.17 25.76 4.55
N LEU A 169 -12.60 24.53 4.27
CA LEU A 169 -12.14 23.34 4.97
C LEU A 169 -10.95 22.76 4.20
N THR A 170 -9.75 22.88 4.76
CA THR A 170 -8.53 22.22 4.25
C THR A 170 -8.44 20.84 4.88
N VAL A 171 -8.32 19.80 4.08
CA VAL A 171 -8.20 18.39 4.51
C VAL A 171 -6.85 17.85 4.02
N THR A 172 -6.08 17.22 4.91
CA THR A 172 -4.84 16.51 4.55
C THR A 172 -5.02 15.02 4.79
N THR A 173 -4.63 14.20 3.82
CA THR A 173 -4.83 12.75 3.84
C THR A 173 -3.56 11.99 3.49
N THR A 174 -3.25 10.98 4.29
CA THR A 174 -2.15 10.02 4.13
C THR A 174 -2.65 8.60 4.39
N HIS A 175 -1.77 7.60 4.42
CA HIS A 175 -2.12 6.19 4.66
C HIS A 175 -3.19 5.67 3.69
N ILE A 176 -3.07 6.09 2.42
CA ILE A 176 -3.97 5.71 1.33
C ILE A 176 -3.45 4.41 0.71
N LYS A 177 -4.33 3.47 0.37
CA LYS A 177 -3.96 2.28 -0.42
C LYS A 177 -3.43 2.65 -1.82
N ARG A 178 -2.87 1.67 -2.53
CA ARG A 178 -2.65 1.78 -3.98
C ARG A 178 -4.00 1.82 -4.69
N GLY A 179 -4.13 2.64 -5.73
CA GLY A 179 -5.37 2.85 -6.46
C GLY A 179 -5.12 3.52 -7.81
N TRP A 180 -6.02 4.42 -8.21
CA TRP A 180 -5.91 5.13 -9.49
C TRP A 180 -6.22 6.63 -9.37
N LEU A 181 -5.60 7.41 -10.26
CA LEU A 181 -5.99 8.80 -10.55
C LEU A 181 -7.17 8.86 -11.52
N ARG A 182 -7.25 7.88 -12.44
CA ARG A 182 -8.38 7.65 -13.36
C ARG A 182 -8.56 6.15 -13.60
N ALA A 183 -9.80 5.69 -13.66
CA ALA A 183 -10.18 4.28 -13.87
C ALA A 183 -9.99 3.80 -15.33
N ASN A 184 -8.84 4.13 -15.93
CA ASN A 184 -8.40 3.75 -17.28
C ASN A 184 -6.91 3.35 -17.30
N GLY A 185 -6.38 2.90 -16.15
CA GLY A 185 -4.99 2.45 -15.98
C GLY A 185 -4.02 3.46 -15.38
N ALA A 186 -4.40 4.74 -15.18
CA ALA A 186 -3.53 5.76 -14.56
C ALA A 186 -3.40 5.54 -13.05
N PRO A 187 -2.23 5.09 -12.53
CA PRO A 187 -2.11 4.60 -11.15
C PRO A 187 -1.89 5.70 -10.11
N GLN A 188 -2.18 5.37 -8.85
CA GLN A 188 -1.78 6.10 -7.64
C GLN A 188 -1.18 5.10 -6.62
N SER A 189 -0.12 5.47 -5.90
CA SER A 189 0.96 4.53 -5.52
C SER A 189 1.00 3.89 -4.11
N ASP A 190 0.05 4.18 -3.23
CA ASP A 190 0.15 4.00 -1.76
C ASP A 190 1.10 4.95 -1.00
N ALA A 191 2.10 5.54 -1.67
CA ALA A 191 2.94 6.61 -1.12
C ALA A 191 2.37 8.03 -1.34
N ALA A 192 1.17 8.13 -1.94
CA ALA A 192 0.55 9.40 -2.28
C ALA A 192 -0.04 10.12 -1.05
N THR A 193 0.05 11.44 -1.05
CA THR A 193 -0.65 12.32 -0.11
C THR A 193 -1.60 13.24 -0.87
N VAL A 194 -2.70 13.60 -0.22
CA VAL A 194 -3.76 14.43 -0.83
C VAL A 194 -4.11 15.58 0.10
N THR A 195 -4.05 16.80 -0.43
CA THR A 195 -4.62 18.00 0.21
C THR A 195 -5.86 18.42 -0.56
N GLU A 196 -7.01 18.51 0.12
CA GLU A 196 -8.25 19.01 -0.46
C GLU A 196 -8.66 20.34 0.18
N HIS A 197 -9.20 21.26 -0.62
CA HIS A 197 -9.85 22.47 -0.14
C HIS A 197 -11.33 22.42 -0.54
N LEU A 198 -12.20 22.29 0.46
CA LEU A 198 -13.65 22.26 0.29
C LEU A 198 -14.23 23.65 0.53
N ILE A 199 -14.99 24.14 -0.45
CA ILE A 199 -15.58 25.49 -0.44
C ILE A 199 -17.06 25.37 -0.78
N ARG A 200 -17.94 25.78 0.15
CA ARG A 200 -19.40 25.71 -0.03
C ARG A 200 -19.96 27.01 -0.59
N HIS A 201 -20.76 26.89 -1.65
CA HIS A 201 -21.47 27.96 -2.33
C HIS A 201 -22.98 27.64 -2.34
N GLY A 202 -23.66 27.87 -1.21
CA GLY A 202 -25.06 27.50 -1.03
C GLY A 202 -25.25 25.97 -1.01
N ASP A 203 -25.89 25.42 -2.04
CA ASP A 203 -26.06 23.98 -2.21
C ASP A 203 -24.97 23.31 -3.07
N THR A 204 -24.06 24.09 -3.64
CA THR A 204 -22.89 23.57 -4.37
C THR A 204 -21.68 23.50 -3.45
N VAL A 205 -20.84 22.46 -3.56
CA VAL A 205 -19.52 22.40 -2.92
C VAL A 205 -18.47 22.18 -4.00
N THR A 206 -17.51 23.09 -4.07
CA THR A 206 -16.30 22.94 -4.89
C THR A 206 -15.24 22.24 -4.05
N ILE A 207 -14.63 21.19 -4.57
CA ILE A 207 -13.46 20.52 -3.98
C ILE A 207 -12.28 20.71 -4.92
N LEU A 208 -11.23 21.40 -4.48
CA LEU A 208 -9.92 21.39 -5.13
C LEU A 208 -9.05 20.35 -4.42
N ALA A 209 -8.73 19.25 -5.09
CA ALA A 209 -7.77 18.26 -4.63
C ALA A 209 -6.39 18.52 -5.27
N VAL A 210 -5.33 18.40 -4.48
CA VAL A 210 -3.93 18.37 -4.92
C VAL A 210 -3.32 17.06 -4.45
N VAL A 211 -2.90 16.23 -5.40
CA VAL A 211 -2.32 14.91 -5.19
C VAL A 211 -0.82 14.99 -5.40
N ASN A 212 -0.06 14.65 -4.37
CA ASN A 212 1.38 14.48 -4.47
C ASN A 212 1.71 12.98 -4.39
N ASP A 213 2.23 12.41 -5.48
CA ASP A 213 2.59 11.00 -5.57
C ASP A 213 4.05 10.88 -6.07
N PRO A 214 5.02 10.63 -5.17
CA PRO A 214 6.45 10.60 -5.53
C PRO A 214 6.84 9.38 -6.38
N VAL A 215 5.96 8.39 -6.53
CA VAL A 215 6.21 7.14 -7.25
C VAL A 215 5.68 7.23 -8.69
N TYR A 216 4.54 7.89 -8.91
CA TYR A 216 3.87 7.91 -10.22
C TYR A 216 3.68 9.29 -10.86
N LEU A 217 3.84 10.38 -10.11
CA LEU A 217 3.76 11.74 -10.65
C LEU A 217 5.15 12.40 -10.71
N SER A 218 5.38 13.21 -11.75
CA SER A 218 6.60 14.03 -11.87
C SER A 218 6.49 15.38 -11.15
N GLU A 219 5.27 15.80 -10.83
CA GLU A 219 4.92 17.00 -10.05
C GLU A 219 3.47 16.87 -9.55
N PRO A 220 3.03 17.62 -8.52
CA PRO A 220 1.69 17.45 -7.95
C PRO A 220 0.56 17.68 -8.97
N MET A 221 -0.40 16.76 -9.01
CA MET A 221 -1.60 16.86 -9.86
C MET A 221 -2.70 17.61 -9.10
N SER A 222 -3.21 18.70 -9.66
CA SER A 222 -4.42 19.36 -9.15
C SER A 222 -5.67 18.95 -9.94
N LYS A 223 -6.81 18.84 -9.24
CA LYS A 223 -8.11 18.52 -9.84
C LYS A 223 -9.24 19.20 -9.08
N THR A 224 -10.21 19.75 -9.81
CA THR A 224 -11.45 20.28 -9.22
C THR A 224 -12.60 19.31 -9.44
N SER A 225 -13.40 19.09 -8.39
CA SER A 225 -14.67 18.35 -8.40
C SER A 225 -15.79 19.22 -7.86
N VAL A 226 -17.05 18.93 -8.24
CA VAL A 226 -18.22 19.65 -7.73
C VAL A 226 -19.29 18.67 -7.24
N LEU A 227 -19.73 18.88 -6.01
CA LEU A 227 -20.92 18.24 -5.44
C LEU A 227 -22.11 19.20 -5.45
N PHE A 228 -23.31 18.64 -5.59
CA PHE A 228 -24.58 19.35 -5.49
C PHE A 228 -25.48 18.70 -4.43
N ARG A 229 -25.85 19.48 -3.40
CA ARG A 229 -26.67 19.05 -2.27
C ARG A 229 -28.07 18.65 -2.74
N GLN A 230 -28.55 17.50 -2.29
CA GLN A 230 -29.91 17.05 -2.57
C GLN A 230 -30.88 17.66 -1.55
N PRO A 231 -32.07 18.12 -1.96
CA PRO A 231 -33.10 18.62 -1.04
C PRO A 231 -33.76 17.49 -0.22
N ILE A 232 -33.62 16.24 -0.66
CA ILE A 232 -34.15 15.04 -0.03
C ILE A 232 -32.99 14.05 0.09
N ALA A 233 -32.85 13.39 1.24
CA ALA A 233 -31.89 12.30 1.38
C ALA A 233 -32.41 11.09 0.57
N PRO A 234 -31.60 10.50 -0.33
CA PRO A 234 -31.98 9.28 -1.04
C PRO A 234 -32.12 8.10 -0.06
N ASP A 235 -32.97 7.13 -0.37
CA ASP A 235 -33.15 5.93 0.46
C ASP A 235 -32.14 4.81 0.13
N ALA A 236 -31.47 4.88 -1.03
CA ALA A 236 -30.49 3.90 -1.49
C ALA A 236 -29.05 4.31 -1.09
N TRP A 237 -28.56 3.74 0.02
CA TRP A 237 -27.22 3.98 0.57
C TRP A 237 -26.28 2.78 0.57
N LEU A 238 -26.83 1.57 0.50
CA LEU A 238 -26.04 0.35 0.54
C LEU A 238 -25.64 -0.07 -0.88
N TYR A 239 -24.40 -0.49 -1.03
CA TYR A 239 -23.84 -1.10 -2.23
C TYR A 239 -23.26 -2.44 -1.82
N ALA A 240 -23.87 -3.54 -2.25
CA ALA A 240 -23.36 -4.88 -1.99
C ALA A 240 -22.40 -5.24 -3.14
N CYS A 241 -21.11 -5.27 -2.84
CA CYS A 241 -20.09 -5.79 -3.76
C CYS A 241 -19.57 -7.13 -3.26
N ASP A 242 -19.89 -8.17 -4.03
CA ASP A 242 -19.39 -9.52 -3.84
C ASP A 242 -18.53 -9.87 -5.05
N ASP A 243 -17.30 -10.33 -4.84
CA ASP A 243 -16.43 -10.80 -5.90
C ASP A 243 -16.89 -12.18 -6.41
N SER A 244 -16.57 -12.51 -7.66
CA SER A 244 -16.79 -13.86 -8.20
C SER A 244 -15.91 -14.17 -9.41
N GLU A 245 -15.76 -15.44 -9.78
CA GLU A 245 -15.09 -15.77 -11.03
C GLU A 245 -15.99 -15.44 -12.23
N GLN A 246 -15.64 -14.39 -12.97
CA GLN A 246 -16.38 -13.95 -14.16
C GLN A 246 -15.91 -14.64 -15.45
N ILE A 247 -14.75 -15.33 -15.46
CA ILE A 247 -14.22 -16.03 -16.65
C ILE A 247 -13.88 -17.49 -16.33
N VAL A 248 -14.71 -18.39 -16.85
CA VAL A 248 -14.55 -19.85 -16.69
C VAL A 248 -13.20 -20.32 -17.23
N GLY A 249 -12.50 -21.16 -16.46
CA GLY A 249 -11.23 -21.79 -16.86
C GLY A 249 -10.00 -20.88 -16.77
N ARG A 250 -10.14 -19.67 -16.25
CA ARG A 250 -9.02 -18.83 -15.82
C ARG A 250 -8.19 -19.56 -14.75
N LYS A 251 -6.86 -19.43 -14.83
CA LYS A 251 -5.95 -19.88 -13.76
C LYS A 251 -5.84 -18.81 -12.66
N ASN A 252 -5.72 -19.21 -11.40
CA ASN A 252 -5.51 -18.29 -10.26
C ASN A 252 -4.25 -17.42 -10.43
N ASP A 253 -3.27 -17.86 -11.24
CA ASP A 253 -2.03 -17.14 -11.55
C ASP A 253 -2.04 -16.45 -12.94
N TYR A 254 -3.22 -16.08 -13.45
CA TYR A 254 -3.38 -15.30 -14.68
C TYR A 254 -3.91 -13.89 -14.40
N VAL A 255 -3.14 -12.87 -14.77
CA VAL A 255 -3.48 -11.45 -14.58
C VAL A 255 -3.46 -10.73 -15.93
N PRO A 256 -4.59 -10.20 -16.43
CA PRO A 256 -4.66 -9.53 -17.72
C PRO A 256 -3.71 -8.33 -17.83
N SER A 257 -2.80 -8.39 -18.80
CA SER A 257 -1.84 -7.31 -19.07
C SER A 257 -1.36 -7.37 -20.53
N HIS A 258 -0.73 -6.30 -20.98
CA HIS A 258 -0.07 -6.22 -22.27
C HIS A 258 1.45 -6.12 -22.09
N LEU A 259 2.21 -6.73 -23.00
CA LEU A 259 3.65 -6.48 -23.09
C LEU A 259 3.90 -5.01 -23.50
N PHE A 260 5.04 -4.44 -23.08
CA PHE A 260 5.40 -3.07 -23.46
C PHE A 260 5.38 -2.90 -24.99
N GLY A 261 4.79 -1.80 -25.45
CA GLY A 261 4.56 -1.52 -26.86
C GLY A 261 3.42 -2.32 -27.54
N GLN A 262 2.76 -3.27 -26.87
CA GLN A 262 1.82 -4.23 -27.50
C GLN A 262 0.35 -4.08 -27.09
N ASN A 263 -0.03 -3.02 -26.36
CA ASN A 263 -1.44 -2.73 -26.08
C ASN A 263 -2.10 -2.16 -27.36
N PRO A 264 -3.12 -2.83 -27.94
CA PRO A 264 -3.71 -2.41 -29.21
C PRO A 264 -4.62 -1.18 -29.09
N PHE A 265 -5.11 -0.86 -27.88
CA PHE A 265 -6.13 0.17 -27.66
C PHE A 265 -5.55 1.59 -27.48
N VAL A 266 -4.22 1.73 -27.35
CA VAL A 266 -3.54 3.00 -27.00
C VAL A 266 -3.73 4.14 -28.02
N ARG A 267 -4.22 3.84 -29.22
CA ARG A 267 -4.47 4.82 -30.29
C ARG A 267 -5.92 5.29 -30.37
N GLU A 268 -6.86 4.50 -29.87
CA GLU A 268 -8.30 4.70 -30.12
C GLU A 268 -8.77 6.08 -29.65
N TYR A 269 -8.34 6.51 -28.46
CA TYR A 269 -8.65 7.83 -27.95
C TYR A 269 -8.10 8.96 -28.84
N ALA A 270 -6.82 8.86 -29.21
CA ALA A 270 -6.12 9.88 -29.99
C ALA A 270 -6.74 10.05 -31.39
N GLU A 271 -7.02 8.94 -32.06
CA GLU A 271 -7.61 8.89 -33.40
C GLU A 271 -9.08 9.36 -33.38
N LYS A 272 -9.88 8.90 -32.41
CA LYS A 272 -11.29 9.29 -32.23
C LYS A 272 -11.45 10.80 -31.98
N ASN A 273 -10.61 11.37 -31.12
CA ASN A 273 -10.69 12.77 -30.71
C ASN A 273 -9.81 13.71 -31.57
N LYS A 274 -9.04 13.16 -32.52
CA LYS A 274 -8.13 13.90 -33.42
C LYS A 274 -7.05 14.69 -32.66
N VAL A 275 -6.56 14.12 -31.56
CA VAL A 275 -5.46 14.69 -30.75
C VAL A 275 -4.14 13.95 -31.01
N PRO A 276 -2.97 14.61 -30.94
CA PRO A 276 -1.69 13.95 -31.14
C PRO A 276 -1.44 12.86 -30.09
N LEU A 277 -1.02 11.66 -30.53
CA LEU A 277 -0.78 10.49 -29.66
C LEU A 277 0.16 10.82 -28.49
N LEU A 278 1.19 11.63 -28.73
CA LEU A 278 2.12 12.09 -27.69
C LEU A 278 1.43 12.81 -26.53
N GLY A 279 0.41 13.63 -26.80
CA GLY A 279 -0.33 14.40 -25.79
C GLY A 279 -1.32 13.54 -25.00
N SER A 280 -1.76 12.43 -25.58
CA SER A 280 -2.67 11.47 -24.95
C SER A 280 -1.98 10.74 -23.77
N PHE A 281 -0.67 10.49 -23.87
CA PHE A 281 0.11 9.72 -22.89
C PHE A 281 0.47 10.46 -21.59
N GLY A 282 -0.01 11.70 -21.41
CA GLY A 282 0.30 12.53 -20.26
C GLY A 282 1.80 12.81 -20.07
N GLY A 283 2.16 13.20 -18.85
CA GLY A 283 3.47 13.73 -18.48
C GLY A 283 3.43 15.23 -18.28
N ARG A 284 4.34 15.75 -17.44
CA ARG A 284 4.40 17.18 -17.07
C ARG A 284 4.35 18.11 -18.27
N GLU A 285 4.99 17.74 -19.38
CA GLU A 285 4.99 18.53 -20.60
C GLU A 285 3.57 18.85 -21.08
N THR A 286 2.62 17.93 -20.94
CA THR A 286 1.23 18.10 -21.41
C THR A 286 0.42 19.12 -20.60
N LEU A 287 0.94 19.60 -19.46
CA LEU A 287 0.32 20.67 -18.66
C LEU A 287 0.67 22.08 -19.18
N TYR A 288 1.75 22.24 -19.95
CA TYR A 288 2.32 23.55 -20.26
C TYR A 288 2.12 23.95 -21.74
N PRO A 289 1.85 25.25 -22.06
CA PRO A 289 1.56 25.70 -23.42
C PRO A 289 2.65 25.38 -24.46
N GLU A 290 3.91 25.28 -24.04
CA GLU A 290 5.07 24.96 -24.88
C GLU A 290 4.93 23.60 -25.58
N PHE A 291 4.18 22.65 -25.00
CA PHE A 291 3.91 21.35 -25.61
C PHE A 291 3.20 21.46 -26.96
N LEU A 292 2.40 22.52 -27.17
CA LEU A 292 1.75 22.78 -28.46
C LEU A 292 2.75 23.05 -29.59
N ALA A 293 4.00 23.41 -29.29
CA ALA A 293 5.06 23.48 -30.29
C ALA A 293 5.58 22.08 -30.67
N ALA A 294 5.85 21.22 -29.69
CA ALA A 294 6.29 19.85 -29.90
C ALA A 294 5.24 18.99 -30.63
N ALA A 295 3.95 19.28 -30.41
CA ALA A 295 2.82 18.58 -31.02
C ALA A 295 2.51 18.98 -32.48
N LYS A 296 3.12 20.05 -33.02
CA LYS A 296 2.89 20.52 -34.41
C LYS A 296 3.58 19.67 -35.47
N ASP A 297 4.78 19.17 -35.17
CA ASP A 297 5.46 18.21 -36.04
C ASP A 297 4.87 16.82 -35.76
N THR A 298 3.93 16.41 -36.61
CA THR A 298 3.22 15.14 -36.44
C THR A 298 4.15 13.93 -36.54
N ALA A 299 5.24 14.00 -37.32
CA ALA A 299 6.19 12.91 -37.47
C ALA A 299 7.09 12.78 -36.24
N ALA A 300 7.60 13.90 -35.73
CA ALA A 300 8.39 13.93 -34.49
C ALA A 300 7.53 13.53 -33.27
N ALA A 301 6.29 14.02 -33.17
CA ALA A 301 5.37 13.67 -32.09
C ALA A 301 5.01 12.17 -32.10
N GLU A 302 4.74 11.59 -33.27
CA GLU A 302 4.47 10.14 -33.43
C GLU A 302 5.70 9.29 -33.08
N ALA A 303 6.91 9.72 -33.44
CA ALA A 303 8.15 9.04 -33.05
C ALA A 303 8.40 9.11 -31.53
N ALA A 304 8.19 10.27 -30.91
CA ALA A 304 8.30 10.47 -29.46
C ALA A 304 7.25 9.66 -28.68
N ALA A 305 6.03 9.56 -29.20
CA ALA A 305 4.99 8.72 -28.62
C ALA A 305 5.42 7.24 -28.61
N LYS A 306 5.90 6.71 -29.75
CA LYS A 306 6.42 5.33 -29.84
C LYS A 306 7.58 5.08 -28.87
N ALA A 307 8.50 6.02 -28.72
CA ALA A 307 9.61 5.91 -27.77
C ALA A 307 9.15 5.83 -26.31
N LYS A 308 8.04 6.49 -25.95
CA LYS A 308 7.41 6.44 -24.61
C LYS A 308 6.62 5.14 -24.34
N MET A 309 6.42 4.26 -25.32
CA MET A 309 5.68 3.00 -25.15
C MET A 309 6.54 1.85 -24.61
N VAL A 310 7.84 2.05 -24.48
CA VAL A 310 8.82 1.05 -24.02
C VAL A 310 9.80 1.70 -23.03
N PRO A 311 10.41 0.92 -22.11
CA PRO A 311 11.46 1.42 -21.24
C PRO A 311 12.60 2.05 -22.04
N SER A 312 12.99 3.26 -21.67
CA SER A 312 14.11 3.99 -22.29
C SER A 312 14.80 4.89 -21.25
N GLY A 313 15.93 5.48 -21.63
CA GLY A 313 16.72 6.32 -20.73
C GLY A 313 17.42 5.55 -19.59
N PRO A 314 17.96 6.26 -18.58
CA PRO A 314 18.61 5.64 -17.43
C PRO A 314 17.63 4.83 -16.58
N GLN A 315 18.14 3.89 -15.80
CA GLN A 315 17.31 3.16 -14.83
C GLN A 315 16.89 4.10 -13.69
N GLN A 316 15.59 4.35 -13.59
CA GLN A 316 14.97 4.97 -12.43
C GLN A 316 14.49 3.84 -11.52
N SER A 317 15.01 3.82 -10.30
CA SER A 317 14.73 2.76 -9.34
C SER A 317 14.71 3.37 -7.94
N SER A 318 13.67 3.10 -7.18
CA SER A 318 13.59 3.43 -5.76
C SER A 318 12.94 2.27 -5.02
N ARG A 319 13.67 1.76 -4.02
CA ARG A 319 13.05 0.94 -2.99
C ARG A 319 12.05 1.84 -2.25
N ALA A 320 10.99 1.25 -1.70
CA ALA A 320 10.16 1.98 -0.75
C ALA A 320 11.03 2.49 0.41
N PRO A 321 10.76 3.70 0.94
CA PRO A 321 11.14 4.02 2.30
C PRO A 321 10.60 2.93 3.23
N ASP A 322 11.44 2.39 4.11
CA ASP A 322 10.97 1.48 5.15
C ASP A 322 10.01 2.25 6.09
N PRO A 323 8.74 1.82 6.25
CA PRO A 323 7.82 2.48 7.17
C PRO A 323 8.20 2.27 8.64
N ILE A 324 9.08 1.30 8.96
CA ILE A 324 9.55 1.06 10.33
C ILE A 324 10.65 2.09 10.69
N PRO A 325 10.54 2.81 11.82
CA PRO A 325 11.59 3.72 12.27
C PRO A 325 12.86 2.96 12.68
N ASN A 326 13.97 3.22 12.00
CA ASN A 326 15.29 2.74 12.42
C ASN A 326 15.91 3.66 13.49
N ASP A 327 15.23 3.79 14.63
CA ASP A 327 15.64 4.65 15.76
C ASP A 327 16.24 3.85 16.93
N GLY A 328 16.57 2.58 16.71
CA GLY A 328 17.17 1.68 17.69
C GLY A 328 16.21 1.19 18.78
N LYS A 329 14.90 1.27 18.55
CA LYS A 329 13.84 0.85 19.48
C LYS A 329 12.92 -0.18 18.85
N ILE A 330 12.23 -0.93 19.70
CA ILE A 330 11.09 -1.76 19.31
C ILE A 330 9.80 -0.93 19.36
N HIS A 331 9.05 -0.97 18.26
CA HIS A 331 7.73 -0.37 18.13
C HIS A 331 6.68 -1.48 18.20
N VAL A 332 5.68 -1.31 19.08
CA VAL A 332 4.61 -2.28 19.30
C VAL A 332 3.32 -1.76 18.68
N PHE A 333 2.72 -2.55 17.79
CA PHE A 333 1.44 -2.24 17.14
C PHE A 333 0.43 -3.36 17.42
N HIS A 334 -0.77 -3.01 17.87
CA HIS A 334 -1.87 -3.98 18.02
C HIS A 334 -2.52 -4.21 16.66
N VAL A 335 -2.63 -5.47 16.23
CA VAL A 335 -3.13 -5.81 14.89
C VAL A 335 -4.62 -6.16 14.97
N ALA A 336 -4.94 -7.28 15.61
CA ALA A 336 -6.30 -7.74 15.84
C ALA A 336 -6.33 -8.77 16.97
N GLY A 337 -7.48 -8.93 17.62
CA GLY A 337 -7.66 -9.88 18.72
C GLY A 337 -6.59 -9.70 19.81
N ASN A 338 -5.82 -10.76 20.07
CA ASN A 338 -4.68 -10.80 20.99
C ASN A 338 -3.30 -10.86 20.27
N VAL A 339 -3.25 -10.48 18.99
CA VAL A 339 -2.05 -10.47 18.15
C VAL A 339 -1.50 -9.05 17.98
N TYR A 340 -0.19 -8.94 18.16
CA TYR A 340 0.59 -7.70 18.05
C TYR A 340 1.74 -7.89 17.05
N MET A 341 2.14 -6.80 16.39
CA MET A 341 3.38 -6.73 15.61
C MET A 341 4.42 -5.94 16.40
N LEU A 342 5.63 -6.48 16.52
CA LEU A 342 6.83 -5.83 17.04
C LEU A 342 7.77 -5.57 15.86
N ALA A 343 8.18 -4.32 15.67
CA ALA A 343 9.04 -3.92 14.56
C ALA A 343 10.23 -3.08 15.04
N GLY A 344 11.37 -3.18 14.33
CA GLY A 344 12.59 -2.40 14.62
C GLY A 344 13.90 -3.19 14.61
N ASP A 345 13.84 -4.54 14.59
CA ASP A 345 15.03 -5.41 14.61
C ASP A 345 15.06 -6.35 13.39
N GLY A 346 15.09 -5.81 12.17
CA GLY A 346 15.07 -6.62 10.95
C GLY A 346 13.66 -6.97 10.50
N ALA A 347 13.31 -8.26 10.46
CA ALA A 347 11.97 -8.70 10.11
C ALA A 347 10.95 -8.34 11.21
N ASN A 348 9.68 -8.21 10.82
CA ASN A 348 8.58 -8.01 11.74
C ASN A 348 8.34 -9.28 12.57
N ILE A 349 8.14 -9.10 13.87
CA ILE A 349 7.87 -10.17 14.82
C ILE A 349 6.38 -10.13 15.16
N ALA A 350 5.66 -11.24 15.02
CA ALA A 350 4.28 -11.32 15.52
C ALA A 350 4.25 -11.92 16.92
N VAL A 351 3.42 -11.40 17.82
CA VAL A 351 3.27 -11.88 19.19
C VAL A 351 1.79 -12.07 19.50
N GLN A 352 1.40 -13.30 19.78
CA GLN A 352 0.09 -13.66 20.31
C GLN A 352 0.18 -13.87 21.82
N VAL A 353 -0.63 -13.17 22.60
CA VAL A 353 -0.59 -13.23 24.08
C VAL A 353 -1.87 -13.81 24.69
N GLY A 354 -1.76 -14.38 25.89
CA GLY A 354 -2.93 -14.92 26.59
C GLY A 354 -2.57 -15.80 27.78
N PRO A 355 -3.57 -16.49 28.37
CA PRO A 355 -3.42 -17.19 29.65
C PRO A 355 -2.43 -18.36 29.60
N GLN A 356 -2.14 -18.90 28.41
CA GLN A 356 -1.20 -20.01 28.22
C GLN A 356 0.25 -19.55 27.98
N GLY A 357 0.51 -18.24 27.87
CA GLY A 357 1.83 -17.68 27.56
C GLY A 357 1.99 -17.27 26.10
N ALA A 358 3.02 -16.46 25.82
CA ALA A 358 3.20 -15.87 24.50
C ALA A 358 3.60 -16.93 23.47
N LEU A 359 3.01 -16.83 22.27
CA LEU A 359 3.49 -17.47 21.05
C LEU A 359 4.04 -16.35 20.16
N VAL A 360 5.28 -16.50 19.72
CA VAL A 360 5.99 -15.53 18.89
C VAL A 360 6.19 -16.14 17.50
N VAL A 361 6.04 -15.35 16.44
CA VAL A 361 6.44 -15.71 15.07
C VAL A 361 7.63 -14.81 14.70
N ASP A 362 8.73 -15.46 14.33
CA ASP A 362 10.07 -14.91 14.16
C ASP A 362 10.62 -14.18 15.40
N THR A 363 11.88 -13.72 15.32
CA THR A 363 12.63 -13.20 16.47
C THR A 363 13.51 -12.00 16.16
N GLY A 364 13.46 -11.51 14.92
CA GLY A 364 14.30 -10.41 14.46
C GLY A 364 15.76 -10.81 14.22
N ALA A 365 16.57 -9.82 13.86
CA ALA A 365 18.01 -9.91 13.61
C ALA A 365 18.87 -10.05 14.88
N GLY A 366 18.25 -10.14 16.06
CA GLY A 366 18.93 -10.38 17.32
C GLY A 366 19.63 -9.18 17.94
N LYS A 367 19.55 -7.99 17.33
CA LYS A 367 20.29 -6.78 17.79
C LYS A 367 19.57 -6.07 18.92
N LEU A 368 18.25 -6.19 18.99
CA LEU A 368 17.38 -5.55 19.98
C LEU A 368 16.62 -6.57 20.84
N SER A 369 17.02 -7.84 20.87
CA SER A 369 16.33 -8.87 21.68
C SER A 369 16.29 -8.56 23.19
N ASP A 370 17.25 -7.78 23.69
CA ASP A 370 17.25 -7.24 25.07
C ASP A 370 16.11 -6.23 25.32
N GLN A 371 15.55 -5.61 24.27
CA GLN A 371 14.34 -4.78 24.33
C GLN A 371 13.07 -5.59 24.03
N ILE A 372 13.13 -6.52 23.06
CA ILE A 372 11.97 -7.35 22.63
C ILE A 372 11.36 -8.12 23.81
N VAL A 373 12.19 -8.78 24.63
CA VAL A 373 11.69 -9.58 25.77
C VAL A 373 10.93 -8.71 26.80
N PRO A 374 11.45 -7.56 27.25
CA PRO A 374 10.68 -6.59 28.04
C PRO A 374 9.39 -6.09 27.39
N GLU A 375 9.35 -5.80 26.08
CA GLU A 375 8.11 -5.38 25.41
C GLU A 375 7.05 -6.48 25.44
N ILE A 376 7.42 -7.74 25.16
CA ILE A 376 6.52 -8.90 25.31
C ILE A 376 6.03 -9.02 26.77
N GLY A 377 6.89 -8.75 27.75
CA GLY A 377 6.54 -8.73 29.18
C GLY A 377 5.53 -7.66 29.59
N LYS A 378 5.34 -6.60 28.78
CA LYS A 378 4.26 -5.61 28.97
C LYS A 378 2.92 -6.10 28.43
N LEU A 379 2.95 -6.97 27.41
CA LEU A 379 1.78 -7.57 26.78
C LEU A 379 1.31 -8.85 27.50
N SER A 380 2.22 -9.57 28.14
CA SER A 380 1.97 -10.85 28.79
C SER A 380 2.73 -10.98 30.12
N SER A 381 2.01 -11.28 31.20
CA SER A 381 2.59 -11.69 32.49
C SER A 381 3.02 -13.17 32.54
N LYS A 382 2.83 -13.89 31.43
CA LYS A 382 3.21 -15.29 31.23
C LYS A 382 4.43 -15.38 30.29
N PRO A 383 5.35 -16.35 30.49
CA PRO A 383 6.56 -16.47 29.68
C PRO A 383 6.25 -16.80 28.22
N ILE A 384 7.26 -16.65 27.36
CA ILE A 384 7.23 -17.15 25.98
C ILE A 384 7.22 -18.69 26.04
N GLN A 385 6.30 -19.32 25.35
CA GLN A 385 6.21 -20.79 25.29
C GLN A 385 6.63 -21.35 23.95
N PHE A 386 6.33 -20.61 22.87
CA PHE A 386 6.51 -21.06 21.50
C PHE A 386 7.10 -19.93 20.67
N ILE A 387 8.07 -20.28 19.84
CA ILE A 387 8.60 -19.45 18.75
C ILE A 387 8.31 -20.22 17.46
N VAL A 388 7.83 -19.57 16.42
CA VAL A 388 7.65 -20.15 15.08
C VAL A 388 8.57 -19.42 14.13
N ASN A 389 9.54 -20.08 13.51
CA ASN A 389 10.35 -19.46 12.46
C ASN A 389 9.71 -19.66 11.09
N THR A 390 9.46 -18.58 10.36
CA THR A 390 8.94 -18.66 8.99
C THR A 390 10.03 -18.91 7.95
N SER A 391 11.27 -18.50 8.23
CA SER A 391 12.45 -18.67 7.38
C SER A 391 13.67 -19.03 8.25
N PHE A 392 14.78 -19.45 7.64
CA PHE A 392 16.09 -19.56 8.29
C PHE A 392 16.94 -18.29 8.20
N HIS A 393 16.47 -17.26 7.47
CA HIS A 393 17.23 -16.01 7.27
C HIS A 393 17.48 -15.29 8.59
N ALA A 394 18.65 -14.65 8.69
CA ALA A 394 19.23 -14.22 9.96
C ALA A 394 18.43 -13.13 10.69
N ASP A 395 17.61 -12.38 9.97
CA ASP A 395 16.67 -11.38 10.46
C ASP A 395 15.31 -11.94 10.88
N HIS A 396 15.05 -13.23 10.66
CA HIS A 396 13.92 -13.97 11.24
C HIS A 396 14.34 -14.79 12.47
N VAL A 397 15.55 -15.36 12.48
CA VAL A 397 16.01 -16.32 13.51
C VAL A 397 17.09 -15.78 14.46
N GLY A 398 17.62 -14.57 14.23
CA GLY A 398 18.76 -14.02 14.98
C GLY A 398 18.48 -13.82 16.48
N GLY A 399 17.23 -13.58 16.86
CA GLY A 399 16.81 -13.47 18.25
C GLY A 399 16.50 -14.81 18.95
N ASN A 400 16.46 -15.95 18.24
CA ASN A 400 15.99 -17.25 18.75
C ASN A 400 16.57 -17.58 20.12
N LYS A 401 17.90 -17.52 20.27
CA LYS A 401 18.61 -17.83 21.52
C LYS A 401 18.13 -17.01 22.72
N LYS A 402 17.89 -15.71 22.53
CA LYS A 402 17.51 -14.81 23.62
C LYS A 402 16.04 -15.01 24.00
N LEU A 403 15.16 -15.14 22.99
CA LEU A 403 13.72 -15.34 23.22
C LEU A 403 13.43 -16.75 23.76
N GLN A 404 14.18 -17.77 23.34
CA GLN A 404 14.11 -19.13 23.87
C GLN A 404 14.46 -19.16 25.36
N ALA A 405 15.59 -18.53 25.75
CA ALA A 405 16.03 -18.46 27.14
C ALA A 405 15.16 -17.54 28.03
N ALA A 406 14.34 -16.67 27.45
CA ALA A 406 13.31 -15.89 28.15
C ALA A 406 11.97 -16.65 28.31
N GLY A 407 11.88 -17.84 27.73
CA GLY A 407 10.71 -18.71 27.78
C GLY A 407 10.89 -19.93 28.69
N ALA A 408 9.86 -20.78 28.68
CA ALA A 408 9.58 -21.94 29.56
C ALA A 408 8.76 -21.63 30.82
N ASP A 409 7.55 -22.19 30.84
CA ASP A 409 6.93 -22.65 32.09
C ASP A 409 7.45 -24.08 32.39
N PRO A 410 8.00 -24.37 33.59
CA PRO A 410 8.53 -25.70 33.93
C PRO A 410 7.53 -26.86 33.81
N SER A 411 6.23 -26.59 33.71
CA SER A 411 5.19 -27.59 33.46
C SER A 411 5.03 -27.97 31.97
N LEU A 412 5.70 -27.26 31.06
CA LEU A 412 5.61 -27.44 29.61
C LEU A 412 6.95 -27.88 29.02
N THR A 413 7.14 -29.18 28.80
CA THR A 413 8.35 -29.73 28.15
C THR A 413 8.41 -29.53 26.63
N GLY A 414 7.42 -28.83 26.05
CA GLY A 414 7.24 -28.63 24.62
C GLY A 414 6.13 -29.50 24.04
N SER A 415 6.34 -30.05 22.84
CA SER A 415 5.40 -30.96 22.17
C SER A 415 5.92 -32.40 22.16
N PHE A 416 5.08 -33.35 21.76
CA PHE A 416 5.53 -34.74 21.55
C PHE A 416 6.72 -34.83 20.57
N PHE A 417 6.77 -33.94 19.58
CA PHE A 417 7.80 -33.89 18.55
C PHE A 417 9.09 -33.19 19.02
N SER A 418 9.06 -32.41 20.12
CA SER A 418 10.28 -31.79 20.65
C SER A 418 11.07 -32.73 21.57
N ASN A 419 10.44 -33.74 22.14
CA ASN A 419 11.08 -34.70 23.06
C ASN A 419 12.22 -35.55 22.43
N GLN A 420 12.45 -35.45 21.12
CA GLN A 420 13.60 -36.05 20.43
C GLN A 420 14.87 -35.17 20.47
N PHE A 421 14.78 -33.92 20.94
CA PHE A 421 15.88 -32.98 21.06
C PHE A 421 16.26 -32.74 22.53
N ALA A 422 17.54 -32.47 22.78
CA ALA A 422 18.08 -32.37 24.15
C ALA A 422 17.63 -31.12 24.91
N ASP A 423 17.16 -30.08 24.21
CA ASP A 423 16.71 -28.79 24.75
C ASP A 423 15.21 -28.75 25.11
N ALA A 424 14.47 -29.85 24.91
CA ALA A 424 13.06 -29.97 25.26
C ALA A 424 12.80 -29.54 26.72
N GLY A 425 11.94 -28.53 26.91
CA GLY A 425 11.60 -27.98 28.22
C GLY A 425 12.67 -27.11 28.88
N GLN A 426 13.81 -26.84 28.23
CA GLN A 426 14.85 -25.93 28.76
C GLN A 426 14.55 -24.44 28.48
N GLY A 427 13.68 -24.14 27.52
CA GLY A 427 13.28 -22.79 27.10
C GLY A 427 11.98 -22.84 26.29
N ALA A 428 11.63 -21.74 25.61
CA ALA A 428 10.53 -21.77 24.65
C ALA A 428 10.78 -22.82 23.55
N THR A 429 9.74 -23.54 23.14
CA THR A 429 9.84 -24.52 22.04
C THR A 429 9.90 -23.81 20.69
N VAL A 430 10.94 -24.05 19.91
CA VAL A 430 11.11 -23.42 18.59
C VAL A 430 10.56 -24.36 17.50
N ILE A 431 9.51 -23.91 16.83
CA ILE A 431 8.79 -24.63 15.77
C ILE A 431 9.24 -24.10 14.41
N GLY A 432 9.42 -24.98 13.42
CA GLY A 432 9.76 -24.58 12.06
C GLY A 432 9.69 -25.74 11.07
N HIS A 433 9.72 -25.44 9.77
CA HIS A 433 9.83 -26.50 8.76
C HIS A 433 11.19 -27.22 8.89
N GLN A 434 11.25 -28.51 8.56
CA GLN A 434 12.49 -29.30 8.66
C GLN A 434 13.65 -28.69 7.87
N ASN A 435 13.38 -28.07 6.71
CA ASN A 435 14.43 -27.38 5.95
C ASN A 435 14.96 -26.15 6.68
N VAL A 436 14.16 -25.41 7.46
CA VAL A 436 14.67 -24.30 8.31
C VAL A 436 15.70 -24.83 9.30
N GLN A 437 15.41 -25.94 10.00
CA GLN A 437 16.36 -26.58 10.91
C GLN A 437 17.65 -26.99 10.17
N THR A 438 17.53 -27.68 9.03
CA THR A 438 18.67 -28.15 8.24
C THR A 438 19.54 -26.97 7.76
N ARG A 439 18.93 -25.94 7.18
CA ARG A 439 19.63 -24.75 6.67
C ARG A 439 20.34 -23.97 7.78
N MET A 440 19.75 -23.86 8.96
CA MET A 440 20.40 -23.25 10.14
C MET A 440 21.62 -24.04 10.61
N GLN A 441 21.57 -25.38 10.56
CA GLN A 441 22.69 -26.26 10.93
C GLN A 441 23.80 -26.28 9.86
N GLU A 442 23.47 -26.09 8.58
CA GLU A 442 24.42 -26.05 7.46
C GLU A 442 25.21 -24.73 7.36
N GLN A 443 24.76 -23.65 8.02
CA GLN A 443 25.49 -22.38 8.07
C GLN A 443 26.88 -22.54 8.69
N LYS A 444 27.79 -21.60 8.38
CA LYS A 444 29.18 -21.62 8.83
C LYS A 444 29.59 -20.27 9.45
N PRO A 445 29.57 -20.12 10.78
CA PRO A 445 29.16 -21.12 11.78
C PRO A 445 27.65 -21.44 11.75
N PRO A 446 27.20 -22.58 12.32
CA PRO A 446 25.78 -22.88 12.48
C PRO A 446 25.05 -21.79 13.27
N LEU A 447 23.78 -21.55 12.95
CA LEU A 447 22.96 -20.57 13.66
C LEU A 447 22.50 -21.11 15.02
N ASP A 448 22.47 -20.23 16.02
CA ASP A 448 22.05 -20.55 17.38
C ASP A 448 20.56 -20.95 17.42
N THR A 449 20.24 -21.97 18.23
CA THR A 449 18.86 -22.41 18.52
C THR A 449 18.01 -22.63 17.25
N PRO A 450 18.37 -23.62 16.40
CA PRO A 450 17.50 -24.05 15.31
C PRO A 450 16.21 -24.71 15.85
N PRO A 451 15.12 -24.77 15.07
CA PRO A 451 13.86 -25.38 15.48
C PRO A 451 14.05 -26.75 16.15
N SER A 452 13.52 -26.92 17.35
CA SER A 452 13.45 -28.18 18.11
C SER A 452 12.04 -28.77 18.13
N ASP A 453 11.15 -28.35 17.22
CA ASP A 453 9.86 -28.98 16.94
C ASP A 453 9.53 -28.83 15.44
N THR A 454 9.95 -29.82 14.63
CA THR A 454 9.87 -29.73 13.17
C THR A 454 8.61 -30.38 12.57
N TYR A 455 8.27 -29.93 11.36
CA TYR A 455 7.25 -30.52 10.51
C TYR A 455 7.71 -30.53 9.04
N LEU A 456 6.97 -31.26 8.20
CA LEU A 456 7.28 -31.49 6.78
C LEU A 456 6.16 -30.90 5.92
N GLU A 457 5.13 -31.70 5.64
CA GLU A 457 4.06 -31.38 4.69
C GLU A 457 2.76 -30.93 5.38
N ASP A 458 1.71 -30.70 4.57
CA ASP A 458 0.37 -30.25 4.96
C ASP A 458 0.32 -28.96 5.79
N ARG A 459 0.22 -29.10 7.12
CA ARG A 459 0.20 -28.00 8.08
C ARG A 459 0.39 -28.49 9.50
N ARG A 460 1.19 -27.75 10.26
CA ARG A 460 1.23 -27.87 11.72
C ARG A 460 0.02 -27.15 12.31
N ARG A 461 -0.67 -27.78 13.26
CA ARG A 461 -1.84 -27.21 13.95
C ARG A 461 -1.59 -27.17 15.44
N LYS A 462 -2.05 -26.08 16.07
CA LYS A 462 -2.02 -25.87 17.51
C LYS A 462 -3.30 -25.16 17.94
N TYR A 463 -3.73 -25.39 19.18
CA TYR A 463 -4.69 -24.53 19.85
C TYR A 463 -3.97 -23.85 21.02
N HIS A 464 -4.00 -22.52 21.07
CA HIS A 464 -3.22 -21.72 22.02
C HIS A 464 -3.86 -20.34 22.20
N ASN A 465 -3.98 -19.90 23.46
CA ASN A 465 -4.61 -18.63 23.85
C ASN A 465 -6.03 -18.44 23.28
N ASP A 466 -6.89 -19.46 23.42
CA ASP A 466 -8.31 -19.44 23.02
C ASP A 466 -8.57 -19.34 21.49
N GLU A 467 -7.56 -19.66 20.67
CA GLU A 467 -7.72 -19.81 19.22
C GLU A 467 -6.87 -20.91 18.58
N ALA A 468 -7.23 -21.28 17.35
CA ALA A 468 -6.44 -22.18 16.52
C ALA A 468 -5.34 -21.39 15.79
N VAL A 469 -4.13 -21.93 15.83
CA VAL A 469 -2.95 -21.45 15.10
C VAL A 469 -2.57 -22.52 14.10
N GLU A 470 -2.64 -22.20 12.82
CA GLU A 470 -2.28 -23.10 11.72
C GLU A 470 -1.01 -22.57 11.04
N ILE A 471 0.00 -23.42 10.89
CA ILE A 471 1.29 -23.07 10.25
C ILE A 471 1.41 -23.93 9.00
N PHE A 472 1.58 -23.31 7.84
CA PHE A 472 1.58 -23.97 6.54
C PHE A 472 2.95 -23.82 5.85
N PRO A 473 3.59 -24.91 5.39
CA PRO A 473 4.82 -24.84 4.60
C PRO A 473 4.51 -24.30 3.20
N MET A 474 5.35 -23.38 2.72
CA MET A 474 5.26 -22.77 1.39
C MET A 474 6.49 -23.13 0.56
N PRO A 475 6.53 -24.34 -0.03
CA PRO A 475 7.74 -24.84 -0.68
C PRO A 475 8.11 -24.02 -1.94
N ASN A 476 9.40 -23.67 -1.97
CA ASN A 476 10.09 -22.96 -3.06
C ASN A 476 9.61 -21.52 -3.30
N ALA A 477 9.18 -20.80 -2.26
CA ALA A 477 8.83 -19.39 -2.36
C ALA A 477 10.09 -18.49 -2.29
N SER A 478 10.38 -17.87 -1.16
CA SER A 478 11.68 -17.23 -0.88
C SER A 478 12.80 -18.29 -0.74
N THR A 479 12.49 -19.43 -0.10
CA THR A 479 13.38 -20.56 0.19
C THR A 479 12.65 -21.91 0.02
N ASP A 480 13.32 -23.02 0.35
CA ASP A 480 12.72 -24.35 0.49
C ASP A 480 12.15 -24.63 1.91
N GLY A 481 12.19 -23.65 2.81
CA GLY A 481 11.76 -23.76 4.20
C GLY A 481 10.60 -22.86 4.61
N ASP A 482 10.07 -22.03 3.71
CA ASP A 482 9.18 -20.94 4.10
C ASP A 482 7.88 -21.43 4.75
N SER A 483 7.31 -20.62 5.63
CA SER A 483 6.08 -20.93 6.34
C SER A 483 5.20 -19.69 6.52
N ILE A 484 3.88 -19.84 6.42
CA ILE A 484 2.93 -18.81 6.89
C ILE A 484 2.20 -19.28 8.16
N VAL A 485 1.84 -18.34 9.04
CA VAL A 485 1.12 -18.61 10.30
C VAL A 485 -0.24 -17.91 10.28
N HIS A 486 -1.34 -18.62 10.46
CA HIS A 486 -2.70 -18.06 10.55
C HIS A 486 -3.28 -18.22 11.96
N PHE A 487 -3.52 -17.09 12.62
CA PHE A 487 -4.27 -16.95 13.86
C PHE A 487 -5.77 -16.88 13.53
N ARG A 488 -6.48 -18.01 13.68
CA ARG A 488 -7.81 -18.22 13.07
C ARG A 488 -8.97 -17.44 13.71
N ARG A 489 -8.82 -16.88 14.91
CA ARG A 489 -9.85 -16.09 15.61
C ARG A 489 -9.52 -14.61 15.60
N SER A 490 -8.24 -14.28 15.75
CA SER A 490 -7.75 -12.90 15.55
C SER A 490 -7.80 -12.50 14.07
N ASP A 491 -7.91 -13.48 13.17
CA ASP A 491 -7.87 -13.38 11.71
C ASP A 491 -6.65 -12.60 11.19
N VAL A 492 -5.48 -13.08 11.60
CA VAL A 492 -4.17 -12.53 11.23
C VAL A 492 -3.32 -13.60 10.58
N ILE A 493 -2.76 -13.30 9.40
CA ILE A 493 -1.75 -14.13 8.73
C ILE A 493 -0.38 -13.44 8.85
N VAL A 494 0.61 -14.16 9.35
CA VAL A 494 2.03 -13.77 9.27
C VAL A 494 2.61 -14.44 8.03
N ALA A 495 3.02 -13.62 7.06
CA ALA A 495 3.46 -14.10 5.75
C ALA A 495 4.96 -14.48 5.71
N GLY A 496 5.75 -13.99 6.67
CA GLY A 496 7.21 -14.03 6.54
C GLY A 496 7.66 -13.31 5.26
N ASP A 497 8.78 -13.75 4.69
CA ASP A 497 9.41 -13.08 3.54
C ASP A 497 8.69 -13.27 2.19
N ILE A 498 7.63 -14.10 2.15
CA ILE A 498 6.70 -14.28 1.00
C ILE A 498 5.97 -12.97 0.65
N PHE A 499 5.89 -12.04 1.60
CA PHE A 499 5.30 -10.74 1.35
C PHE A 499 6.01 -9.61 2.10
N THR A 500 6.32 -8.53 1.36
CA THR A 500 6.87 -7.28 1.89
C THR A 500 6.27 -6.09 1.17
N THR A 501 6.04 -5.00 1.90
CA THR A 501 5.57 -3.74 1.32
C THR A 501 6.71 -2.88 0.75
N THR A 502 7.97 -3.34 0.79
CA THR A 502 9.15 -2.48 0.61
C THR A 502 10.01 -2.73 -0.63
N GLN A 503 10.02 -3.96 -1.16
CA GLN A 503 10.94 -4.38 -2.24
C GLN A 503 10.35 -5.50 -3.11
N TYR A 504 11.00 -5.81 -4.24
CA TYR A 504 10.81 -7.08 -4.94
C TYR A 504 11.13 -8.26 -4.00
N PRO A 505 10.46 -9.41 -4.13
CA PRO A 505 10.64 -10.52 -3.20
C PRO A 505 12.08 -11.01 -3.25
N PHE A 506 12.62 -11.39 -2.09
CA PHE A 506 13.92 -12.05 -2.04
C PHE A 506 13.73 -13.50 -2.45
N ILE A 507 14.36 -13.91 -3.54
CA ILE A 507 14.23 -15.29 -4.08
C ILE A 507 15.60 -15.96 -3.94
N ASP A 508 15.76 -16.75 -2.87
CA ASP A 508 16.99 -17.49 -2.58
C ASP A 508 17.07 -18.77 -3.43
N VAL A 509 17.36 -18.59 -4.72
CA VAL A 509 17.49 -19.68 -5.71
C VAL A 509 18.51 -20.74 -5.26
N ARG A 510 19.50 -20.38 -4.44
CA ARG A 510 20.51 -21.32 -3.92
C ARG A 510 19.94 -22.25 -2.85
N ASN A 511 19.01 -21.74 -2.03
CA ASN A 511 18.28 -22.49 -1.02
C ASN A 511 16.85 -22.80 -1.47
N GLY A 512 16.64 -23.00 -2.79
CA GLY A 512 15.42 -23.58 -3.35
C GLY A 512 14.26 -22.61 -3.64
N GLY A 513 14.42 -21.30 -3.44
CA GLY A 513 13.39 -20.30 -3.76
C GLY A 513 13.09 -20.17 -5.26
N SER A 514 11.87 -19.76 -5.61
CA SER A 514 11.44 -19.58 -7.00
C SER A 514 10.26 -18.61 -7.18
N LEU A 515 10.25 -17.88 -8.31
CA LEU A 515 9.14 -16.97 -8.63
C LEU A 515 7.77 -17.68 -8.68
N GLN A 516 7.71 -18.91 -9.21
CA GLN A 516 6.44 -19.62 -9.30
C GLN A 516 5.99 -20.16 -7.93
N GLY A 517 6.91 -20.47 -7.01
CA GLY A 517 6.55 -20.78 -5.62
C GLY A 517 6.07 -19.55 -4.87
N GLU A 518 6.70 -18.40 -5.07
CA GLU A 518 6.24 -17.11 -4.53
C GLU A 518 4.80 -16.80 -4.96
N ILE A 519 4.51 -16.91 -6.27
CA ILE A 519 3.16 -16.72 -6.82
C ILE A 519 2.16 -17.76 -6.26
N ARG A 520 2.58 -19.02 -6.02
CA ARG A 520 1.73 -20.03 -5.36
C ARG A 520 1.43 -19.66 -3.91
N ALA A 521 2.43 -19.20 -3.16
CA ALA A 521 2.29 -18.83 -1.75
C ALA A 521 1.40 -17.58 -1.57
N LEU A 522 1.55 -16.57 -2.43
CA LEU A 522 0.66 -15.41 -2.46
C LEU A 522 -0.78 -15.79 -2.82
N ASN A 523 -1.00 -16.65 -3.82
CA ASN A 523 -2.34 -17.18 -4.13
C ASN A 523 -2.90 -18.01 -2.96
N PHE A 524 -2.07 -18.73 -2.21
CA PHE A 524 -2.51 -19.50 -1.03
C PHE A 524 -2.96 -18.59 0.13
N ILE A 525 -2.35 -17.41 0.28
CA ILE A 525 -2.81 -16.36 1.20
C ILE A 525 -4.16 -15.80 0.71
N LEU A 526 -4.28 -15.42 -0.56
CA LEU A 526 -5.52 -14.91 -1.16
C LEU A 526 -6.69 -15.91 -1.08
N ASP A 527 -6.44 -17.22 -1.22
CA ASP A 527 -7.46 -18.26 -1.04
C ASP A 527 -7.93 -18.42 0.43
N ARG A 528 -7.44 -17.60 1.38
CA ARG A 528 -7.73 -17.62 2.82
C ARG A 528 -8.11 -16.28 3.41
N THR A 529 -7.83 -15.18 2.73
CA THR A 529 -8.27 -13.86 3.16
C THR A 529 -9.76 -13.66 2.88
N LEU A 530 -10.34 -12.74 3.63
CA LEU A 530 -11.62 -12.12 3.30
C LEU A 530 -11.46 -10.62 3.53
N TYR A 531 -11.96 -9.79 2.63
CA TYR A 531 -12.19 -8.38 2.91
C TYR A 531 -13.47 -8.19 3.76
N GLN A 532 -13.55 -7.08 4.51
CA GLN A 532 -14.75 -6.74 5.26
C GLN A 532 -15.67 -5.81 4.45
N HIS A 533 -15.09 -4.81 3.77
CA HIS A 533 -15.80 -3.84 2.94
C HIS A 533 -14.92 -3.47 1.75
N ASP A 534 -15.36 -3.80 0.54
CA ASP A 534 -14.78 -3.31 -0.73
C ASP A 534 -13.23 -3.42 -0.82
N GLU A 535 -12.71 -4.65 -0.70
CA GLU A 535 -11.27 -5.01 -0.64
C GLU A 535 -10.49 -4.39 0.54
N ASP A 536 -11.19 -3.89 1.57
CA ASP A 536 -10.60 -3.32 2.79
C ASP A 536 -11.08 -4.00 4.08
N GLY A 537 -10.28 -3.83 5.14
CA GLY A 537 -10.46 -4.54 6.42
C GLY A 537 -10.34 -6.06 6.30
N GLY A 538 -11.03 -6.78 7.20
CA GLY A 538 -11.09 -8.24 7.19
C GLY A 538 -9.81 -8.91 7.70
N THR A 539 -9.27 -9.87 6.94
CA THR A 539 -8.07 -10.63 7.33
C THR A 539 -6.81 -9.75 7.25
N TRP A 540 -6.13 -9.59 8.38
CA TRP A 540 -4.91 -8.77 8.47
C TRP A 540 -3.66 -9.57 8.11
N ILE A 541 -2.73 -8.94 7.39
CA ILE A 541 -1.45 -9.53 7.03
C ILE A 541 -0.30 -8.77 7.69
N ILE A 542 0.56 -9.51 8.41
CA ILE A 542 1.86 -9.07 8.89
C ILE A 542 2.92 -9.54 7.86
N PRO A 543 3.53 -8.63 7.06
CA PRO A 543 4.62 -8.98 6.15
C PRO A 543 5.91 -9.28 6.91
N GLY A 544 6.86 -9.99 6.29
CA GLY A 544 8.23 -10.12 6.79
C GLY A 544 8.90 -8.76 6.99
N HIS A 545 8.70 -7.82 6.06
CA HIS A 545 9.15 -6.44 6.22
C HIS A 545 8.12 -5.41 5.74
N GLY A 546 7.90 -4.37 6.54
CA GLY A 546 7.06 -3.22 6.21
C GLY A 546 5.82 -3.08 7.10
N ARG A 547 4.80 -2.38 6.59
CA ARG A 547 3.58 -2.05 7.34
C ARG A 547 2.57 -3.19 7.38
N VAL A 548 1.66 -3.18 8.35
CA VAL A 548 0.49 -4.08 8.36
C VAL A 548 -0.41 -3.79 7.14
N THR A 549 -1.04 -4.83 6.59
CA THR A 549 -1.78 -4.83 5.32
C THR A 549 -3.02 -5.74 5.39
N ASN A 550 -3.81 -5.81 4.32
CA ASN A 550 -4.86 -6.81 4.12
C ASN A 550 -4.80 -7.37 2.68
N GLU A 551 -5.85 -8.07 2.24
CA GLU A 551 -5.92 -8.76 0.93
C GLU A 551 -5.43 -7.92 -0.25
N TRP A 552 -5.86 -6.66 -0.34
CA TRP A 552 -5.57 -5.80 -1.49
C TRP A 552 -4.07 -5.64 -1.80
N GLU A 553 -3.22 -5.49 -0.78
CA GLU A 553 -1.78 -5.38 -1.02
C GLU A 553 -1.13 -6.70 -1.45
N ILE A 554 -1.68 -7.84 -1.01
CA ILE A 554 -1.26 -9.18 -1.48
C ILE A 554 -1.64 -9.37 -2.95
N ALA A 555 -2.85 -8.94 -3.33
CA ALA A 555 -3.34 -9.01 -4.70
C ALA A 555 -2.47 -8.21 -5.67
N GLU A 556 -2.15 -6.96 -5.33
CA GLU A 556 -1.32 -6.10 -6.17
C GLU A 556 0.15 -6.57 -6.26
N TYR A 557 0.68 -7.20 -5.20
CA TYR A 557 2.01 -7.81 -5.22
C TYR A 557 2.05 -9.09 -6.07
N ARG A 558 1.05 -9.97 -5.91
CA ARG A 558 0.83 -11.15 -6.76
C ARG A 558 0.72 -10.76 -8.23
N ASP A 559 -0.07 -9.71 -8.52
CA ASP A 559 -0.27 -9.19 -9.87
C ASP A 559 1.03 -8.67 -10.50
N MET A 560 1.83 -7.91 -9.75
CA MET A 560 3.17 -7.51 -10.18
C MET A 560 4.02 -8.71 -10.59
N LEU A 561 4.10 -9.76 -9.75
CA LEU A 561 4.93 -10.94 -10.02
C LEU A 561 4.44 -11.75 -11.22
N VAL A 562 3.12 -11.93 -11.39
CA VAL A 562 2.54 -12.59 -12.56
C VAL A 562 2.82 -11.80 -13.85
N ILE A 563 2.67 -10.48 -13.82
CA ILE A 563 2.95 -9.62 -14.99
C ILE A 563 4.44 -9.68 -15.37
N ILE A 564 5.35 -9.63 -14.39
CA ILE A 564 6.79 -9.74 -14.62
C ILE A 564 7.16 -11.14 -15.14
N ARG A 565 6.58 -12.20 -14.58
CA ARG A 565 6.74 -13.58 -15.06
C ARG A 565 6.40 -13.68 -16.55
N ASP A 566 5.22 -13.22 -16.94
CA ASP A 566 4.70 -13.39 -18.30
C ASP A 566 5.53 -12.58 -19.31
N ARG A 567 6.00 -11.38 -18.92
CA ARG A 567 6.95 -10.57 -19.70
C ARG A 567 8.29 -11.30 -19.91
N VAL A 568 8.88 -11.88 -18.85
CA VAL A 568 10.17 -12.58 -18.95
C VAL A 568 10.02 -13.90 -19.72
N GLN A 569 8.95 -14.66 -19.49
CA GLN A 569 8.65 -15.89 -20.24
C GLN A 569 8.50 -15.61 -21.75
N ALA A 570 7.88 -14.49 -22.14
CA ALA A 570 7.78 -14.10 -23.55
C ALA A 570 9.16 -13.87 -24.19
N MET A 571 10.12 -13.28 -23.48
CA MET A 571 11.50 -13.15 -23.97
C MET A 571 12.25 -14.49 -23.99
N ILE A 572 12.13 -15.32 -22.95
CA ILE A 572 12.75 -16.67 -22.91
C ILE A 572 12.26 -17.53 -24.08
N LYS A 573 10.95 -17.51 -24.39
CA LYS A 573 10.35 -18.24 -25.51
C LYS A 573 10.91 -17.81 -26.88
N ASN A 574 11.36 -16.56 -27.00
CA ASN A 574 12.01 -16.02 -28.19
C ASN A 574 13.54 -16.22 -28.19
N GLY A 575 14.07 -17.04 -27.26
CA GLY A 575 15.49 -17.38 -27.19
C GLY A 575 16.38 -16.34 -26.52
N ALA A 576 15.81 -15.36 -25.80
CA ALA A 576 16.58 -14.28 -25.19
C ALA A 576 17.55 -14.78 -24.10
N THR A 577 18.71 -14.14 -23.99
CA THR A 577 19.67 -14.35 -22.89
C THR A 577 19.28 -13.55 -21.64
N LEU A 578 19.91 -13.86 -20.51
CA LEU A 578 19.74 -13.08 -19.27
C LEU A 578 20.07 -11.59 -19.49
N ASP A 579 21.18 -11.29 -20.16
CA ASP A 579 21.62 -9.92 -20.40
C ASP A 579 20.62 -9.14 -21.27
N GLN A 580 20.01 -9.80 -22.26
CA GLN A 580 18.94 -9.21 -23.08
C GLN A 580 17.68 -8.95 -22.25
N VAL A 581 17.33 -9.84 -21.32
CA VAL A 581 16.19 -9.67 -20.39
C VAL A 581 16.43 -8.52 -19.41
N LYS A 582 17.64 -8.39 -18.83
CA LYS A 582 18.02 -7.24 -17.99
C LYS A 582 18.00 -5.93 -18.78
N THR A 583 18.59 -5.92 -19.98
CA THR A 583 18.64 -4.75 -20.88
C THR A 583 17.24 -4.28 -21.30
N ALA A 584 16.29 -5.19 -21.46
CA ALA A 584 14.91 -4.86 -21.81
C ALA A 584 14.10 -4.18 -20.68
N ARG A 585 14.62 -4.17 -19.43
CA ARG A 585 14.02 -3.49 -18.26
C ARG A 585 12.52 -3.80 -18.10
N LEU A 586 12.16 -5.08 -18.15
CA LEU A 586 10.78 -5.57 -18.13
C LEU A 586 9.97 -5.23 -16.85
N THR A 587 10.63 -4.65 -15.84
CA THR A 587 10.10 -4.28 -14.53
C THR A 587 9.99 -2.75 -14.33
N ALA A 588 10.31 -1.94 -15.35
CA ALA A 588 10.51 -0.49 -15.22
C ALA A 588 9.29 0.32 -14.72
N ASP A 589 8.08 -0.25 -14.78
CA ASP A 589 6.84 0.31 -14.22
C ASP A 589 6.66 0.07 -12.71
N PHE A 590 7.46 -0.84 -12.13
CA PHE A 590 7.49 -1.19 -10.71
C PHE A 590 8.81 -0.78 -10.01
N ASP A 591 9.89 -0.55 -10.77
CA ASP A 591 11.23 -0.23 -10.25
C ASP A 591 11.26 0.99 -9.31
N VAL A 592 10.39 1.97 -9.52
CA VAL A 592 10.24 3.19 -8.70
C VAL A 592 9.53 2.98 -7.35
N ARG A 593 8.98 1.78 -7.10
CA ARG A 593 8.30 1.41 -5.84
C ARG A 593 8.98 0.25 -5.10
N PHE A 594 9.65 -0.64 -5.85
CA PHE A 594 10.16 -1.92 -5.34
C PHE A 594 11.62 -2.22 -5.70
N GLY A 595 12.22 -1.49 -6.65
CA GLY A 595 13.54 -1.81 -7.21
C GLY A 595 14.68 -1.02 -6.59
N GLN A 596 15.87 -1.62 -6.49
CA GLN A 596 17.09 -0.94 -6.05
C GLN A 596 18.28 -1.29 -6.96
N THR A 597 19.20 -0.36 -7.21
CA THR A 597 20.41 -0.58 -8.03
C THR A 597 21.66 -0.94 -7.22
N THR A 598 21.58 -0.86 -5.89
CA THR A 598 22.68 -1.12 -4.95
C THR A 598 22.15 -1.83 -3.70
N GLY A 599 23.04 -2.40 -2.88
CA GLY A 599 22.67 -3.12 -1.66
C GLY A 599 22.66 -4.64 -1.82
N PRO A 600 22.13 -5.38 -0.84
CA PRO A 600 22.18 -6.86 -0.81
C PRO A 600 21.21 -7.53 -1.78
N TRP A 601 20.17 -6.82 -2.23
CA TRP A 601 19.20 -7.29 -3.21
C TRP A 601 18.91 -6.15 -4.18
N THR A 602 19.14 -6.39 -5.47
CA THR A 602 18.94 -5.38 -6.53
C THR A 602 17.92 -5.85 -7.55
N THR A 603 17.36 -4.92 -8.33
CA THR A 603 16.45 -5.21 -9.45
C THR A 603 17.07 -6.22 -10.42
N ASP A 604 18.37 -6.11 -10.71
CA ASP A 604 19.08 -7.04 -11.60
C ASP A 604 19.22 -8.45 -10.99
N MET A 605 19.37 -8.56 -9.66
CA MET A 605 19.41 -9.86 -8.97
C MET A 605 18.02 -10.50 -8.94
N PHE A 606 16.96 -9.72 -8.72
CA PHE A 606 15.59 -10.19 -8.82
C PHE A 606 15.26 -10.68 -10.25
N VAL A 607 15.56 -9.88 -11.28
CA VAL A 607 15.35 -10.26 -12.69
C VAL A 607 16.16 -11.52 -13.06
N GLU A 608 17.35 -11.70 -12.48
CA GLU A 608 18.16 -12.91 -12.64
C GLU A 608 17.55 -14.13 -11.96
N ALA A 609 17.03 -14.00 -10.74
CA ALA A 609 16.32 -15.07 -10.05
C ALA A 609 15.04 -15.49 -10.81
N VAL A 610 14.28 -14.51 -11.31
CA VAL A 610 13.12 -14.70 -12.18
C VAL A 610 13.52 -15.48 -13.45
N TYR A 611 14.47 -14.98 -14.25
CA TYR A 611 14.90 -15.65 -15.47
C TYR A 611 15.44 -17.07 -15.21
N THR A 612 16.24 -17.24 -14.15
CA THR A 612 16.87 -18.52 -13.81
C THR A 612 15.82 -19.56 -13.42
N THR A 613 14.86 -19.21 -12.56
CA THR A 613 13.83 -20.13 -12.07
C THR A 613 12.73 -20.42 -13.09
N LEU A 614 12.53 -19.53 -14.08
CA LEU A 614 11.66 -19.81 -15.22
C LEU A 614 12.32 -20.72 -16.28
N LYS A 615 13.64 -20.64 -16.42
CA LYS A 615 14.40 -21.49 -17.35
C LYS A 615 14.71 -22.87 -16.78
N ASN A 616 15.01 -22.92 -15.48
CA ASN A 616 15.33 -24.11 -14.70
C ASN A 616 14.40 -24.14 -13.46
N PRO A 617 13.13 -24.53 -13.60
CA PRO A 617 12.23 -24.63 -12.45
C PRO A 617 12.77 -25.66 -11.44
N PRO A 618 12.65 -25.40 -10.12
CA PRO A 618 13.01 -26.38 -9.10
C PRO A 618 12.14 -27.63 -9.26
N GLN A 619 12.66 -28.78 -8.83
CA GLN A 619 11.87 -30.01 -8.73
C GLN A 619 10.83 -29.84 -7.63
N SER A 620 9.58 -30.17 -7.94
CA SER A 620 8.40 -30.11 -7.08
C SER A 620 8.30 -31.29 -6.13
#